data_AF-A0A7K2KLK3-F1
#
_entry.id   AF-A0A7K2KLK3-F1
#
_cell.length_a   1.000
_cell.length_b   1.000
_cell.length_c   1.000
_cell.angle_alpha   90.00
_cell.angle_beta   90.00
_cell.angle_gamma   90.00
#
_symmetry.space_group_name_H-M   'P 1'
#
loop_
_entity.id
_entity.type
_entity.pdbx_description
1 polymer ?
#
loop_
_entity_poly.entity_id
_entity_poly.type
_entity_poly.pdbx_seq_one_letter_code
_entity_poly.pdbx_strand_id
1 'polypeptide(L)'
;MSDPAVVLDDLREESEALDVLVGEVSAERWSAPTPAVGWTVAHQIAHLAWTDRAALLAVTDSDGFAAEVAKALAAPERFVDDGAEEAAKLPPTELLAHWREGRELLQEALRAVPAGGRFPWYGPPMSAPAMATARLMETWAHGQDVADALGVVRTPTDRLRHVAWIGHRARGYAYLVRGLPVPVEPVRVELVSPRGESWVFGPEDAAQTVTGPALDFCLLVTQRVHRDDTSLVAVGADAEQWLGIAQAFAGPAGPGRPAEGARPADESRRAQEAPAQGAP
;
A
#
# COMPACT_ATOMS: atom_id res chain seq x y z
N MET A 1 -1.65 19.60 7.26
CA MET A 1 -2.67 18.56 7.03
C MET A 1 -3.38 18.95 5.75
N SER A 2 -3.48 18.06 4.77
CA SER A 2 -4.26 18.33 3.56
C SER A 2 -5.72 18.57 3.94
N ASP A 3 -6.39 19.44 3.18
CA ASP A 3 -7.84 19.65 3.32
C ASP A 3 -8.57 18.29 3.21
N PRO A 4 -9.47 17.93 4.14
CA PRO A 4 -10.32 16.74 4.06
C PRO A 4 -10.94 16.50 2.68
N ALA A 5 -11.39 17.57 1.99
CA ALA A 5 -11.97 17.45 0.66
C ALA A 5 -10.93 17.00 -0.38
N VAL A 6 -9.72 17.55 -0.30
CA VAL A 6 -8.61 17.23 -1.22
C VAL A 6 -8.19 15.77 -1.11
N VAL A 7 -8.01 15.23 0.11
CA VAL A 7 -7.62 13.81 0.25
C VAL A 7 -8.70 12.85 -0.22
N LEU A 8 -9.97 13.21 -0.08
CA LEU A 8 -11.08 12.40 -0.58
C LEU A 8 -11.16 12.45 -2.11
N ASP A 9 -10.94 13.61 -2.74
CA ASP A 9 -10.85 13.69 -4.20
C ASP A 9 -9.65 12.92 -4.74
N ASP A 10 -8.48 13.05 -4.09
CA ASP A 10 -7.29 12.30 -4.47
C ASP A 10 -7.48 10.78 -4.32
N LEU A 11 -8.17 10.31 -3.28
CA LEU A 11 -8.51 8.88 -3.12
C LEU A 11 -9.36 8.37 -4.30
N ARG A 12 -10.35 9.15 -4.71
CA ARG A 12 -11.22 8.81 -5.84
C ARG A 12 -10.46 8.75 -7.15
N GLU A 13 -9.62 9.74 -7.43
CA GLU A 13 -8.77 9.75 -8.63
C GLU A 13 -7.75 8.61 -8.64
N GLU A 14 -7.19 8.27 -7.48
CA GLU A 14 -6.24 7.16 -7.35
C GLU A 14 -6.92 5.81 -7.60
N SER A 15 -8.15 5.66 -7.10
CA SER A 15 -8.99 4.48 -7.35
C SER A 15 -9.41 4.37 -8.81
N GLU A 16 -9.71 5.50 -9.46
CA GLU A 16 -10.04 5.54 -10.89
C GLU A 16 -8.84 5.15 -11.77
N ALA A 17 -7.63 5.63 -11.43
CA ALA A 17 -6.42 5.24 -12.16
C ALA A 17 -6.16 3.72 -12.12
N LEU A 18 -6.44 3.08 -10.97
CA LEU A 18 -6.36 1.62 -10.86
C LEU A 18 -7.53 0.93 -11.58
N ASP A 19 -8.74 1.50 -11.55
CA ASP A 19 -9.91 0.98 -12.26
C ASP A 19 -9.68 0.87 -13.76
N VAL A 20 -9.17 1.94 -14.38
CA VAL A 20 -8.81 1.96 -15.80
C VAL A 20 -7.79 0.87 -16.11
N LEU A 21 -6.76 0.75 -15.26
CA LEU A 21 -5.71 -0.26 -15.44
C LEU A 21 -6.27 -1.70 -15.43
N VAL A 22 -7.20 -2.04 -14.54
CA VAL A 22 -7.73 -3.42 -14.47
C VAL A 22 -8.97 -3.66 -15.35
N GLY A 23 -9.70 -2.60 -15.69
CA GLY A 23 -10.89 -2.66 -16.54
C GLY A 23 -10.59 -2.98 -18.00
N GLU A 24 -9.36 -2.69 -18.47
CA GLU A 24 -8.90 -2.98 -19.84
C GLU A 24 -8.23 -4.36 -19.97
N VAL A 25 -8.07 -5.08 -18.86
CA VAL A 25 -7.30 -6.32 -18.79
C VAL A 25 -8.20 -7.53 -19.03
N SER A 26 -7.71 -8.51 -19.81
CA SER A 26 -8.45 -9.75 -20.08
C SER A 26 -8.65 -10.58 -18.81
N ALA A 27 -9.70 -11.39 -18.76
CA ALA A 27 -10.01 -12.21 -17.58
C ALA A 27 -8.85 -13.15 -17.18
N GLU A 28 -8.08 -13.64 -18.14
CA GLU A 28 -6.92 -14.52 -17.89
C GLU A 28 -5.82 -13.79 -17.11
N ARG A 29 -5.61 -12.51 -17.40
CA ARG A 29 -4.57 -11.68 -16.78
C ARG A 29 -4.90 -11.29 -15.34
N TRP A 30 -6.15 -11.46 -14.89
CA TRP A 30 -6.51 -11.34 -13.46
C TRP A 30 -5.88 -12.44 -12.60
N SER A 31 -5.49 -13.56 -13.21
CA SER A 31 -4.74 -14.63 -12.54
C SER A 31 -3.22 -14.42 -12.56
N ALA A 32 -2.72 -13.33 -13.18
CA ALA A 32 -1.29 -13.05 -13.22
C ALA A 32 -0.73 -12.89 -11.79
N PRO A 33 0.38 -13.58 -11.45
CA PRO A 33 1.00 -13.45 -10.15
C PRO A 33 1.55 -12.03 -9.98
N THR A 34 1.32 -11.47 -8.82
CA THR A 34 1.90 -10.19 -8.43
C THR A 34 3.20 -10.43 -7.68
N PRO A 35 4.02 -9.39 -7.50
CA PRO A 35 5.21 -9.54 -6.69
C PRO A 35 4.90 -9.82 -5.20
N ALA A 36 3.66 -9.62 -4.72
CA ALA A 36 3.23 -10.15 -3.43
C ALA A 36 3.01 -11.66 -3.54
N VAL A 37 3.86 -12.45 -2.87
CA VAL A 37 3.88 -13.92 -3.00
C VAL A 37 2.50 -14.51 -2.65
N GLY A 38 1.98 -15.36 -3.54
CA GLY A 38 0.66 -15.99 -3.39
C GLY A 38 -0.50 -15.15 -3.93
N TRP A 39 -0.30 -13.86 -4.17
CA TRP A 39 -1.37 -12.96 -4.61
C TRP A 39 -1.33 -12.71 -6.11
N THR A 40 -2.48 -12.84 -6.75
CA THR A 40 -2.71 -12.45 -8.15
C THR A 40 -3.30 -11.04 -8.25
N VAL A 41 -3.44 -10.51 -9.46
CA VAL A 41 -4.19 -9.25 -9.70
C VAL A 41 -5.59 -9.31 -9.06
N ALA A 42 -6.29 -10.44 -9.14
CA ALA A 42 -7.58 -10.63 -8.48
C ALA A 42 -7.49 -10.50 -6.95
N HIS A 43 -6.45 -11.04 -6.31
CA HIS A 43 -6.25 -10.91 -4.87
C HIS A 43 -6.03 -9.45 -4.46
N GLN A 44 -5.31 -8.66 -5.27
CA GLN A 44 -5.09 -7.24 -4.98
C GLN A 44 -6.41 -6.45 -4.97
N ILE A 45 -7.27 -6.66 -5.98
CA ILE A 45 -8.57 -5.99 -6.05
C ILE A 45 -9.53 -6.52 -4.99
N ALA A 46 -9.50 -7.82 -4.70
CA ALA A 46 -10.29 -8.43 -3.63
C ALA A 46 -9.94 -7.87 -2.25
N HIS A 47 -8.65 -7.69 -1.94
CA HIS A 47 -8.21 -7.07 -0.69
C HIS A 47 -8.69 -5.61 -0.59
N LEU A 48 -8.57 -4.83 -1.67
CA LEU A 48 -9.08 -3.45 -1.69
C LEU A 48 -10.60 -3.40 -1.46
N ALA A 49 -11.37 -4.24 -2.15
CA ALA A 49 -12.81 -4.33 -1.99
C ALA A 49 -13.22 -4.72 -0.55
N TRP A 50 -12.51 -5.70 0.03
CA TRP A 50 -12.75 -6.14 1.40
C TRP A 50 -12.45 -5.02 2.41
N THR A 51 -11.30 -4.37 2.28
CA THR A 51 -10.90 -3.28 3.19
C THR A 51 -11.77 -2.03 3.02
N ASP A 52 -12.26 -1.70 1.81
CA ASP A 52 -13.23 -0.63 1.58
C ASP A 52 -14.56 -0.92 2.27
N ARG A 53 -15.04 -2.18 2.20
CA ARG A 53 -16.24 -2.62 2.92
C ARG A 53 -16.06 -2.53 4.43
N ALA A 54 -14.91 -2.93 4.97
CA ALA A 54 -14.61 -2.81 6.39
C ALA A 54 -14.59 -1.34 6.85
N ALA A 55 -14.01 -0.45 6.04
CA ALA A 55 -14.01 0.99 6.29
C ALA A 55 -15.42 1.58 6.24
N LEU A 56 -16.26 1.13 5.29
CA LEU A 56 -17.65 1.55 5.20
C LEU A 56 -18.42 1.14 6.45
N LEU A 57 -18.32 -0.13 6.87
CA LEU A 57 -18.94 -0.62 8.11
C LEU A 57 -18.48 0.18 9.33
N ALA A 58 -17.19 0.46 9.46
CA ALA A 58 -16.67 1.27 10.57
C ALA A 58 -17.35 2.65 10.66
N VAL A 59 -17.66 3.26 9.51
CA VAL A 59 -18.29 4.58 9.42
C VAL A 59 -19.80 4.52 9.64
N THR A 60 -20.49 3.51 9.11
CA THR A 60 -21.96 3.47 9.03
C THR A 60 -22.64 2.53 10.03
N ASP A 61 -21.92 1.52 10.54
CA ASP A 61 -22.44 0.48 11.41
C ASP A 61 -21.36 -0.01 12.39
N SER A 62 -21.23 0.68 13.53
CA SER A 62 -20.21 0.37 14.53
C SER A 62 -20.36 -1.03 15.13
N ASP A 63 -21.60 -1.54 15.26
CA ASP A 63 -21.88 -2.85 15.83
C ASP A 63 -21.52 -3.96 14.81
N GLY A 64 -21.88 -3.75 13.54
CA GLY A 64 -21.43 -4.60 12.44
C GLY A 64 -19.91 -4.64 12.31
N PHE A 65 -19.24 -3.49 12.45
CA PHE A 65 -17.77 -3.43 12.46
C PHE A 65 -17.18 -4.17 13.68
N ALA A 66 -17.76 -4.04 14.86
CA ALA A 66 -17.31 -4.76 16.05
C ALA A 66 -17.40 -6.30 15.87
N ALA A 67 -18.43 -6.78 15.17
CA ALA A 67 -18.54 -8.19 14.81
C ALA A 67 -17.44 -8.63 13.82
N GLU A 68 -17.08 -7.78 12.85
CA GLU A 68 -15.93 -8.04 11.95
C GLU A 68 -14.59 -8.06 12.70
N VAL A 69 -14.39 -7.14 13.65
CA VAL A 69 -13.19 -7.16 14.52
C VAL A 69 -13.13 -8.44 15.34
N ALA A 70 -14.25 -8.92 15.87
CA ALA A 70 -14.29 -10.17 16.63
C ALA A 70 -13.89 -11.38 15.76
N LYS A 71 -14.30 -11.42 14.49
CA LYS A 71 -13.84 -12.44 13.52
C LYS A 71 -12.34 -12.32 13.26
N ALA A 72 -11.84 -11.10 13.10
CA ALA A 72 -10.41 -10.83 12.89
C ALA A 72 -9.55 -11.34 14.05
N LEU A 73 -9.97 -11.06 15.29
CA LEU A 73 -9.28 -11.51 16.49
C LEU A 73 -9.31 -13.03 16.68
N ALA A 74 -10.31 -13.72 16.14
CA ALA A 74 -10.39 -15.17 16.19
C ALA A 74 -9.44 -15.87 15.20
N ALA A 75 -8.99 -15.16 14.14
CA ALA A 75 -8.06 -15.69 13.14
C ALA A 75 -7.08 -14.60 12.63
N PRO A 76 -6.22 -14.03 13.50
CA PRO A 76 -5.46 -12.82 13.20
C PRO A 76 -4.44 -12.98 12.07
N GLU A 77 -3.92 -14.18 11.84
CA GLU A 77 -2.97 -14.46 10.74
C GLU A 77 -3.65 -14.76 9.40
N ARG A 78 -4.98 -14.97 9.38
CA ARG A 78 -5.70 -15.38 8.16
C ARG A 78 -6.83 -14.46 7.76
N PHE A 79 -7.32 -13.59 8.65
CA PHE A 79 -8.56 -12.86 8.39
C PHE A 79 -8.50 -11.92 7.17
N VAL A 80 -7.36 -11.26 6.95
CA VAL A 80 -7.14 -10.41 5.77
C VAL A 80 -6.98 -11.27 4.51
N ASP A 81 -6.19 -12.35 4.61
CA ASP A 81 -5.89 -13.24 3.49
C ASP A 81 -7.11 -14.07 3.06
N ASP A 82 -7.88 -14.63 4.00
CA ASP A 82 -9.10 -15.43 3.75
C ASP A 82 -10.18 -14.61 3.03
N GLY A 83 -10.34 -13.34 3.41
CA GLY A 83 -11.30 -12.42 2.78
C GLY A 83 -10.93 -12.09 1.33
N ALA A 84 -9.63 -11.85 1.08
CA ALA A 84 -9.10 -11.63 -0.25
C ALA A 84 -9.14 -12.91 -1.10
N GLU A 85 -8.77 -14.07 -0.55
CA GLU A 85 -8.78 -15.36 -1.25
C GLU A 85 -10.19 -15.76 -1.72
N GLU A 86 -11.22 -15.58 -0.89
CA GLU A 86 -12.58 -15.94 -1.29
C GLU A 86 -13.13 -14.98 -2.35
N ALA A 87 -12.95 -13.67 -2.16
CA ALA A 87 -13.40 -12.69 -3.14
C ALA A 87 -12.59 -12.75 -4.46
N ALA A 88 -11.33 -13.19 -4.43
CA ALA A 88 -10.51 -13.39 -5.63
C ALA A 88 -11.00 -14.54 -6.53
N LYS A 89 -11.87 -15.42 -6.01
CA LYS A 89 -12.50 -16.50 -6.80
C LYS A 89 -13.68 -16.02 -7.64
N LEU A 90 -14.21 -14.82 -7.36
CA LEU A 90 -15.28 -14.23 -8.15
C LEU A 90 -14.81 -13.99 -9.60
N PRO A 91 -15.71 -14.07 -10.60
CA PRO A 91 -15.42 -13.60 -11.94
C PRO A 91 -14.87 -12.16 -11.92
N PRO A 92 -13.81 -11.85 -12.68
CA PRO A 92 -13.18 -10.52 -12.69
C PRO A 92 -14.15 -9.33 -12.82
N THR A 93 -15.16 -9.47 -13.67
CA THR A 93 -16.18 -8.44 -13.88
C THR A 93 -17.06 -8.20 -12.66
N GLU A 94 -17.37 -9.27 -11.91
CA GLU A 94 -18.19 -9.20 -10.70
C GLU A 94 -17.37 -8.62 -9.53
N LEU A 95 -16.12 -9.07 -9.37
CA LEU A 95 -15.20 -8.51 -8.40
C LEU A 95 -14.95 -7.01 -8.64
N LEU A 96 -14.70 -6.61 -9.89
CA LEU A 96 -14.52 -5.20 -10.25
C LEU A 96 -15.79 -4.37 -9.98
N ALA A 97 -16.97 -4.91 -10.27
CA ALA A 97 -18.24 -4.24 -9.97
C ALA A 97 -18.43 -4.04 -8.46
N HIS A 98 -18.16 -5.06 -7.65
CA HIS A 98 -18.23 -4.95 -6.18
C HIS A 98 -17.26 -3.92 -5.63
N TRP A 99 -16.02 -3.88 -6.13
CA TRP A 99 -15.06 -2.87 -5.71
C TRP A 99 -15.50 -1.46 -6.09
N ARG A 100 -16.01 -1.26 -7.31
CA ARG A 100 -16.55 0.02 -7.78
C ARG A 100 -17.72 0.51 -6.93
N GLU A 101 -18.65 -0.36 -6.59
CA GLU A 101 -19.78 0.00 -5.72
C GLU A 101 -19.31 0.35 -4.30
N GLY A 102 -18.45 -0.49 -3.72
CA GLY A 102 -17.97 -0.31 -2.35
C GLY A 102 -17.20 0.98 -2.14
N ARG A 103 -16.33 1.35 -3.09
CA ARG A 103 -15.53 2.59 -2.98
C ARG A 103 -16.38 3.85 -3.15
N GLU A 104 -17.43 3.84 -3.97
CA GLU A 104 -18.36 4.98 -4.08
C GLU A 104 -19.18 5.16 -2.80
N LEU A 105 -19.72 4.07 -2.24
CA LEU A 105 -20.42 4.10 -0.96
C LEU A 105 -19.52 4.60 0.18
N LEU A 106 -18.26 4.15 0.21
CA LEU A 106 -17.27 4.62 1.18
C LEU A 106 -16.98 6.12 1.00
N GLN A 107 -16.82 6.58 -0.24
CA GLN A 107 -16.59 7.98 -0.57
C GLN A 107 -17.72 8.87 -0.04
N GLU A 108 -18.98 8.47 -0.27
CA GLU A 108 -20.17 9.17 0.23
C GLU A 108 -20.21 9.19 1.76
N ALA A 109 -19.99 8.04 2.41
CA ALA A 109 -20.00 7.91 3.85
C ALA A 109 -18.93 8.79 4.51
N LEU A 110 -17.70 8.79 3.99
CA LEU A 110 -16.61 9.61 4.54
C LEU A 110 -16.86 11.11 4.35
N ARG A 111 -17.49 11.54 3.25
CA ARG A 111 -17.88 12.94 3.04
C ARG A 111 -18.99 13.40 3.98
N ALA A 112 -19.87 12.47 4.41
CA ALA A 112 -20.97 12.77 5.33
C ALA A 112 -20.52 12.86 6.80
N VAL A 113 -19.30 12.41 7.14
CA VAL A 113 -18.78 12.48 8.52
C VAL A 113 -18.64 13.94 8.96
N PRO A 114 -19.29 14.36 10.06
CA PRO A 114 -19.14 15.71 10.59
C PRO A 114 -17.69 16.03 10.97
N ALA A 115 -17.31 17.30 10.87
CA ALA A 115 -15.98 17.76 11.27
C ALA A 115 -15.64 17.33 12.71
N GLY A 116 -14.48 16.71 12.90
CA GLY A 116 -14.06 16.16 14.20
C GLY A 116 -14.62 14.78 14.54
N GLY A 117 -15.52 14.23 13.73
CA GLY A 117 -16.04 12.88 13.87
C GLY A 117 -14.93 11.81 13.80
N ARG A 118 -15.06 10.79 14.65
CA ARG A 118 -14.19 9.61 14.66
C ARG A 118 -15.02 8.34 14.72
N PHE A 119 -14.49 7.30 14.11
CA PHE A 119 -15.11 5.97 14.08
C PHE A 119 -14.10 4.89 14.50
N PRO A 120 -14.58 3.72 14.96
CA PRO A 120 -13.71 2.60 15.30
C PRO A 120 -12.83 2.17 14.13
N TRP A 121 -11.67 1.60 14.43
CA TRP A 121 -10.84 0.93 13.44
C TRP A 121 -10.05 -0.21 14.10
N TYR A 122 -9.37 -1.05 13.32
CA TYR A 122 -8.51 -2.12 13.85
C TYR A 122 -7.36 -1.58 14.72
N GLY A 123 -7.00 -0.31 14.53
CA GLY A 123 -6.07 0.42 15.38
C GLY A 123 -6.77 1.54 16.17
N PRO A 124 -6.08 2.66 16.43
CA PRO A 124 -6.71 3.83 17.03
C PRO A 124 -7.91 4.31 16.20
N PRO A 125 -8.99 4.83 16.84
CA PRO A 125 -10.13 5.40 16.12
C PRO A 125 -9.70 6.46 15.11
N MET A 126 -10.21 6.34 13.89
CA MET A 126 -9.83 7.19 12.77
C MET A 126 -10.85 8.30 12.53
N SER A 127 -10.36 9.43 12.03
CA SER A 127 -11.18 10.48 11.42
C SER A 127 -11.31 10.23 9.91
N ALA A 128 -12.29 10.82 9.23
CA ALA A 128 -12.47 10.66 7.78
C ALA A 128 -11.21 10.98 6.94
N PRO A 129 -10.46 12.08 7.17
CA PRO A 129 -9.23 12.36 6.41
C PRO A 129 -8.13 11.32 6.65
N ALA A 130 -8.03 10.79 7.87
CA ALA A 130 -7.05 9.77 8.22
C ALA A 130 -7.37 8.44 7.54
N MET A 131 -8.65 8.05 7.53
CA MET A 131 -9.12 6.88 6.78
C MET A 131 -8.86 7.05 5.28
N ALA A 132 -9.25 8.19 4.69
CA ALA A 132 -9.03 8.46 3.27
C ALA A 132 -7.53 8.42 2.90
N THR A 133 -6.66 8.95 3.75
CA THR A 133 -5.19 8.87 3.58
C THR A 133 -4.72 7.42 3.58
N ALA A 134 -5.20 6.60 4.52
CA ALA A 134 -4.83 5.19 4.61
C ALA A 134 -5.33 4.40 3.40
N ARG A 135 -6.60 4.59 3.00
CA ARG A 135 -7.17 3.97 1.79
C ARG A 135 -6.43 4.37 0.53
N LEU A 136 -6.04 5.64 0.39
CA LEU A 136 -5.27 6.11 -0.77
C LEU A 136 -3.91 5.41 -0.83
N MET A 137 -3.22 5.29 0.30
CA MET A 137 -1.96 4.56 0.38
C MET A 137 -2.12 3.07 0.02
N GLU A 138 -3.14 2.40 0.54
CA GLU A 138 -3.45 1.01 0.18
C GLU A 138 -3.74 0.89 -1.32
N THR A 139 -4.66 1.68 -1.88
CA THR A 139 -5.00 1.66 -3.30
C THR A 139 -3.77 1.91 -4.18
N TRP A 140 -2.92 2.88 -3.82
CA TRP A 140 -1.70 3.15 -4.58
C TRP A 140 -0.70 2.00 -4.51
N ALA A 141 -0.50 1.41 -3.32
CA ALA A 141 0.48 0.33 -3.11
C ALA A 141 0.05 -0.97 -3.81
N HIS A 142 -1.21 -1.36 -3.68
CA HIS A 142 -1.79 -2.52 -4.38
C HIS A 142 -1.88 -2.27 -5.89
N GLY A 143 -2.15 -1.04 -6.30
CA GLY A 143 -2.09 -0.65 -7.71
C GLY A 143 -0.69 -0.74 -8.31
N GLN A 144 0.38 -0.50 -7.53
CA GLN A 144 1.75 -0.76 -7.95
C GLN A 144 2.00 -2.26 -8.18
N ASP A 145 1.56 -3.13 -7.27
CA ASP A 145 1.72 -4.58 -7.42
C ASP A 145 0.97 -5.11 -8.67
N VAL A 146 -0.21 -4.55 -8.96
CA VAL A 146 -0.96 -4.85 -10.19
C VAL A 146 -0.20 -4.39 -11.43
N ALA A 147 0.36 -3.18 -11.43
CA ALA A 147 1.11 -2.67 -12.56
C ALA A 147 2.39 -3.48 -12.82
N ASP A 148 3.09 -3.90 -11.77
CA ASP A 148 4.25 -4.78 -11.87
C ASP A 148 3.87 -6.14 -12.47
N ALA A 149 2.76 -6.74 -12.04
CA ALA A 149 2.25 -8.00 -12.58
C ALA A 149 1.88 -7.89 -14.08
N LEU A 150 1.41 -6.72 -14.49
CA LEU A 150 0.99 -6.45 -15.87
C LEU A 150 2.14 -5.93 -16.75
N GLY A 151 3.28 -5.56 -16.18
CA GLY A 151 4.41 -4.96 -16.89
C GLY A 151 4.13 -3.52 -17.34
N VAL A 152 3.31 -2.78 -16.60
CA VAL A 152 2.91 -1.40 -16.90
C VAL A 152 3.64 -0.43 -15.97
N VAL A 153 4.14 0.68 -16.53
CA VAL A 153 4.71 1.77 -15.73
C VAL A 153 3.59 2.77 -15.40
N ARG A 154 3.31 2.95 -14.11
CA ARG A 154 2.36 3.96 -13.63
C ARG A 154 3.03 5.33 -13.64
N THR A 155 2.34 6.34 -14.17
CA THR A 155 2.82 7.72 -14.08
C THR A 155 2.66 8.23 -12.64
N PRO A 156 3.74 8.62 -11.94
CA PRO A 156 3.65 9.17 -10.59
C PRO A 156 2.91 10.51 -10.58
N THR A 157 2.06 10.73 -9.58
CA THR A 157 1.31 12.00 -9.41
C THR A 157 1.56 12.59 -8.03
N ASP A 158 1.18 13.85 -7.83
CA ASP A 158 1.34 14.51 -6.53
C ASP A 158 0.44 13.92 -5.43
N ARG A 159 -0.49 13.02 -5.75
CA ARG A 159 -1.25 12.23 -4.75
C ARG A 159 -0.34 11.40 -3.86
N LEU A 160 0.88 11.11 -4.32
CA LEU A 160 1.95 10.51 -3.51
C LEU A 160 2.26 11.30 -2.23
N ARG A 161 1.91 12.58 -2.14
CA ARG A 161 2.09 13.36 -0.92
C ARG A 161 1.40 12.74 0.29
N HIS A 162 0.25 12.09 0.08
CA HIS A 162 -0.50 11.40 1.14
C HIS A 162 0.21 10.12 1.59
N VAL A 163 0.77 9.37 0.64
CA VAL A 163 1.59 8.16 0.91
C VAL A 163 2.87 8.54 1.66
N ALA A 164 3.56 9.59 1.21
CA ALA A 164 4.75 10.10 1.88
C ALA A 164 4.44 10.61 3.30
N TRP A 165 3.30 11.30 3.47
CA TRP A 165 2.84 11.78 4.77
C TRP A 165 2.60 10.63 5.76
N ILE A 166 1.84 9.60 5.37
CA ILE A 166 1.60 8.45 6.26
C ILE A 166 2.89 7.66 6.51
N GLY A 167 3.77 7.52 5.50
CA GLY A 167 5.09 6.91 5.65
C GLY A 167 5.96 7.59 6.71
N HIS A 168 6.05 8.93 6.67
CA HIS A 168 6.74 9.71 7.70
C HIS A 168 6.11 9.52 9.09
N ARG A 169 4.78 9.58 9.18
CA ARG A 169 4.03 9.41 10.44
C ARG A 169 4.16 8.01 11.03
N ALA A 170 4.37 7.00 10.20
CA ALA A 170 4.51 5.61 10.60
C ALA A 170 5.92 5.23 11.08
N ARG A 171 6.90 6.17 11.13
CA ARG A 171 8.26 5.90 11.64
C ARG A 171 8.23 5.15 12.96
N GLY A 172 7.55 5.67 13.98
CA GLY A 172 7.49 5.01 15.28
C GLY A 172 6.87 3.60 15.22
N TYR A 173 5.84 3.42 14.38
CA TYR A 173 5.19 2.13 14.18
C TYR A 173 6.15 1.09 13.57
N ALA A 174 6.99 1.49 12.60
CA ALA A 174 7.96 0.60 11.96
C ALA A 174 8.98 -0.02 12.94
N TYR A 175 9.37 0.71 13.99
CA TYR A 175 10.19 0.21 15.09
C TYR A 175 9.38 -0.71 16.02
N LEU A 176 8.18 -0.28 16.42
CA LEU A 176 7.32 -1.02 17.34
C LEU A 176 6.96 -2.42 16.82
N VAL A 177 6.60 -2.55 15.54
CA VAL A 177 6.23 -3.83 14.93
C VAL A 177 7.40 -4.82 14.84
N ARG A 178 8.64 -4.32 14.95
CA ARG A 178 9.87 -5.12 14.99
C ARG A 178 10.45 -5.30 16.40
N GLY A 179 9.74 -4.83 17.44
CA GLY A 179 10.21 -4.89 18.82
C GLY A 179 11.46 -4.05 19.10
N LEU A 180 11.73 -3.03 18.27
CA LEU A 180 12.89 -2.16 18.39
C LEU A 180 12.55 -0.90 19.21
N PRO A 181 13.52 -0.33 19.95
CA PRO A 181 13.32 0.95 20.63
C PRO A 181 13.12 2.07 19.60
N VAL A 182 12.13 2.94 19.84
CA VAL A 182 11.84 4.08 18.97
C VAL A 182 12.81 5.23 19.29
N PRO A 183 13.65 5.69 18.35
CA PRO A 183 14.55 6.81 18.62
C PRO A 183 13.76 8.11 18.80
N VAL A 184 14.11 8.87 19.84
CA VAL A 184 13.43 10.12 20.23
C VAL A 184 13.78 11.30 19.33
N GLU A 185 14.98 11.27 18.73
CA GLU A 185 15.43 12.32 17.81
C GLU A 185 14.53 12.34 16.56
N PRO A 186 14.04 13.52 16.15
CA PRO A 186 13.22 13.65 14.96
C PRO A 186 14.07 13.44 13.70
N VAL A 187 13.41 12.95 12.64
CA VAL A 187 13.98 12.89 11.30
C VAL A 187 13.22 13.87 10.42
N ARG A 188 13.95 14.76 9.75
CA ARG A 188 13.41 15.63 8.71
C ARG A 188 13.39 14.91 7.38
N VAL A 189 12.27 14.99 6.67
CA VAL A 189 12.09 14.35 5.36
C VAL A 189 11.89 15.45 4.33
N GLU A 190 12.74 15.52 3.31
CA GLU A 190 12.62 16.46 2.19
C GLU A 190 12.55 15.69 0.87
N LEU A 191 11.38 15.68 0.25
CA LEU A 191 11.13 14.90 -0.97
C LEU A 191 10.86 15.82 -2.16
N VAL A 192 11.32 15.39 -3.33
CA VAL A 192 10.99 16.04 -4.60
C VAL A 192 9.76 15.35 -5.20
N SER A 193 8.69 16.12 -5.42
CA SER A 193 7.45 15.63 -6.02
C SER A 193 7.65 15.23 -7.49
N PRO A 194 6.71 14.44 -8.07
CA PRO A 194 6.71 14.18 -9.51
C PRO A 194 6.71 15.45 -10.39
N ARG A 195 6.20 16.57 -9.88
CA ARG A 195 6.22 17.88 -10.56
C ARG A 195 7.42 18.77 -10.19
N GLY A 196 8.37 18.26 -9.40
CA GLY A 196 9.57 18.97 -8.98
C GLY A 196 9.38 19.90 -7.78
N GLU A 197 8.23 19.86 -7.12
CA GLU A 197 7.98 20.65 -5.90
C GLU A 197 8.64 19.99 -4.68
N SER A 198 9.03 20.80 -3.69
CA SER A 198 9.59 20.29 -2.44
C SER A 198 8.49 19.98 -1.42
N TRP A 199 8.51 18.76 -0.87
CA TRP A 199 7.67 18.33 0.26
C TRP A 199 8.55 18.12 1.49
N VAL A 200 8.24 18.85 2.56
CA VAL A 200 9.02 18.83 3.79
C VAL A 200 8.16 18.36 4.96
N PHE A 201 8.67 17.40 5.73
CA PHE A 201 8.07 16.92 6.96
C PHE A 201 9.11 16.88 8.10
N GLY A 202 8.67 17.19 9.32
CA GLY A 202 9.55 17.26 10.48
C GLY A 202 10.20 18.64 10.69
N PRO A 203 10.92 18.81 11.81
CA PRO A 203 11.51 20.10 12.19
C PRO A 203 12.70 20.48 11.30
N GLU A 204 12.95 21.78 11.13
CA GLU A 204 14.03 22.31 10.29
C GLU A 204 15.43 22.07 10.88
N ASP A 205 15.51 22.02 12.21
CA ASP A 205 16.74 21.81 12.98
C ASP A 205 16.99 20.33 13.34
N ALA A 206 16.27 19.39 12.71
CA ALA A 206 16.52 17.97 12.93
C ALA A 206 17.97 17.61 12.54
N ALA A 207 18.69 16.96 13.45
CA ALA A 207 20.06 16.49 13.18
C ALA A 207 20.11 15.35 12.14
N GLN A 208 18.97 14.72 11.85
CA GLN A 208 18.86 13.60 10.92
C GLN A 208 17.90 13.91 9.79
N THR A 209 18.29 13.57 8.57
CA THR A 209 17.53 13.89 7.37
C THR A 209 17.37 12.69 6.45
N VAL A 210 16.27 12.69 5.68
CA VAL A 210 16.04 11.81 4.54
C VAL A 210 15.68 12.71 3.36
N THR A 211 16.40 12.57 2.25
CA THR A 211 16.17 13.35 1.02
C THR A 211 16.08 12.46 -0.20
N GLY A 212 15.28 12.82 -1.20
CA GLY A 212 15.26 12.15 -2.50
C GLY A 212 13.93 12.24 -3.25
N PRO A 213 13.72 11.43 -4.29
CA PRO A 213 12.46 11.39 -5.03
C PRO A 213 11.30 10.91 -4.14
N ALA A 214 10.15 11.56 -4.24
CA ALA A 214 8.96 11.16 -3.49
C ALA A 214 8.48 9.75 -3.87
N LEU A 215 8.62 9.36 -5.15
CA LEU A 215 8.27 8.02 -5.62
C LEU A 215 9.05 6.94 -4.87
N ASP A 216 10.37 7.05 -4.82
CA ASP A 216 11.26 6.11 -4.14
C ASP A 216 10.90 5.98 -2.66
N PHE A 217 10.63 7.11 -1.98
CA PHE A 217 10.17 7.10 -0.60
C PHE A 217 8.85 6.36 -0.45
N CYS A 218 7.87 6.63 -1.32
CA CYS A 218 6.57 5.97 -1.28
C CYS A 218 6.67 4.47 -1.54
N LEU A 219 7.48 4.05 -2.52
CA LEU A 219 7.75 2.63 -2.79
C LEU A 219 8.42 1.96 -1.59
N LEU A 220 9.38 2.63 -0.93
CA LEU A 220 10.12 2.05 0.19
C LEU A 220 9.23 1.89 1.42
N VAL A 221 8.50 2.92 1.82
CA VAL A 221 7.64 2.86 3.02
C VAL A 221 6.45 1.91 2.84
N THR A 222 6.04 1.60 1.61
CA THR A 222 5.07 0.56 1.32
C THR A 222 5.71 -0.79 1.01
N GLN A 223 7.03 -0.95 1.12
CA GLN A 223 7.76 -2.20 0.87
C GLN A 223 7.60 -2.75 -0.57
N ARG A 224 7.46 -1.86 -1.55
CA ARG A 224 7.41 -2.19 -2.99
C ARG A 224 8.77 -2.07 -3.68
N VAL A 225 9.81 -1.59 -2.99
CA VAL A 225 11.20 -1.56 -3.46
C VAL A 225 12.17 -1.92 -2.33
N HIS A 226 13.38 -2.38 -2.67
CA HIS A 226 14.45 -2.56 -1.69
C HIS A 226 15.16 -1.22 -1.42
N ARG A 227 15.69 -1.03 -0.21
CA ARG A 227 16.41 0.19 0.20
C ARG A 227 17.52 0.61 -0.77
N ASP A 228 18.28 -0.36 -1.28
CA ASP A 228 19.42 -0.13 -2.17
C ASP A 228 19.01 0.24 -3.60
N ASP A 229 17.77 -0.03 -3.98
CA ASP A 229 17.22 0.29 -5.30
C ASP A 229 16.51 1.66 -5.29
N THR A 230 16.88 2.53 -4.35
CA THR A 230 16.33 3.89 -4.21
C THR A 230 17.43 4.95 -4.28
N SER A 231 17.06 6.13 -4.77
CA SER A 231 17.89 7.34 -4.72
C SER A 231 17.74 8.13 -3.42
N LEU A 232 17.24 7.47 -2.35
CA LEU A 232 17.07 8.09 -1.04
C LEU A 232 18.42 8.19 -0.32
N VAL A 233 18.69 9.38 0.19
CA VAL A 233 19.88 9.69 0.99
C VAL A 233 19.43 9.93 2.43
N ALA A 234 19.99 9.15 3.36
CA ALA A 234 19.84 9.40 4.79
C ALA A 234 21.12 10.03 5.35
N VAL A 235 20.96 11.04 6.20
CA VAL A 235 22.02 11.62 7.02
C VAL A 235 21.68 11.33 8.47
N GLY A 236 22.55 10.59 9.14
CA GLY A 236 22.38 10.15 10.53
C GLY A 236 21.96 8.68 10.67
N ALA A 237 22.32 8.06 11.80
CA ALA A 237 22.15 6.63 12.04
C ALA A 237 20.69 6.18 12.17
N ASP A 238 19.82 7.00 12.79
CA ASP A 238 18.40 6.66 12.97
C ASP A 238 17.61 6.85 11.67
N ALA A 239 18.02 7.79 10.82
CA ALA A 239 17.47 7.96 9.48
C ALA A 239 17.80 6.74 8.61
N GLU A 240 19.07 6.32 8.59
CA GLU A 240 19.49 5.13 7.83
C GLU A 240 18.81 3.85 8.35
N GLN A 241 18.80 3.65 9.67
CA GLN A 241 18.11 2.51 10.27
C GLN A 241 16.62 2.52 9.93
N TRP A 242 15.96 3.67 10.00
CA TRP A 242 14.54 3.78 9.69
C TRP A 242 14.25 3.40 8.23
N LEU A 243 15.04 3.86 7.27
CA LEU A 243 14.84 3.49 5.87
C LEU A 243 14.99 1.98 5.64
N GLY A 244 15.87 1.31 6.39
CA GLY A 244 16.03 -0.15 6.35
C GLY A 244 14.84 -0.95 6.90
N ILE A 245 13.93 -0.33 7.66
CA ILE A 245 12.78 -1.01 8.28
C ILE A 245 11.43 -0.37 7.94
N ALA A 246 11.40 0.56 6.98
CA ALA A 246 10.23 1.39 6.74
C ALA A 246 8.95 0.58 6.46
N GLN A 247 7.83 1.04 7.04
CA GLN A 247 6.52 0.41 6.87
C GLN A 247 5.42 1.44 7.20
N ALA A 248 4.52 1.67 6.24
CA ALA A 248 3.43 2.64 6.33
C ALA A 248 2.05 2.00 6.58
N PHE A 249 1.95 0.67 6.53
CA PHE A 249 0.71 -0.10 6.67
C PHE A 249 0.70 -0.92 7.95
N ALA A 250 -0.50 -1.22 8.45
CA ALA A 250 -0.69 -2.07 9.62
C ALA A 250 -0.49 -3.54 9.25
N GLY A 251 0.13 -4.31 10.14
CA GLY A 251 0.40 -5.74 9.93
C GLY A 251 1.82 -6.12 10.32
N PRO A 252 2.14 -7.41 10.38
CA PRO A 252 3.50 -7.87 10.70
C PRO A 252 4.51 -7.36 9.68
N ALA A 253 5.78 -7.30 10.09
CA ALA A 253 6.87 -6.98 9.17
C ALA A 253 7.00 -8.09 8.11
N GLY A 254 6.78 -7.75 6.84
CA GLY A 254 7.04 -8.64 5.72
C GLY A 254 8.54 -8.83 5.46
N PRO A 255 8.93 -9.81 4.62
CA PRO A 255 10.33 -10.04 4.26
C PRO A 255 10.94 -8.92 3.40
N GLY A 256 10.12 -7.97 2.93
CA GLY A 256 10.54 -6.91 2.01
C GLY A 256 10.79 -7.41 0.59
N ARG A 257 11.24 -6.50 -0.28
CA ARG A 257 11.70 -6.84 -1.64
C ARG A 257 13.18 -7.21 -1.61
N PRO A 258 13.62 -8.24 -2.35
CA PRO A 258 15.06 -8.43 -2.59
C PRO A 258 15.58 -7.30 -3.49
N ALA A 259 16.85 -6.94 -3.31
CA ALA A 259 17.53 -6.01 -4.23
C ALA A 259 17.48 -6.53 -5.68
N GLU A 260 17.36 -5.64 -6.67
CA GLU A 260 17.27 -6.05 -8.08
C GLU A 260 18.47 -6.92 -8.52
N GLY A 261 19.66 -6.63 -8.02
CA GLY A 261 20.88 -7.40 -8.27
C GLY A 261 20.97 -8.76 -7.54
N ALA A 262 20.06 -9.04 -6.60
CA ALA A 262 20.05 -10.27 -5.80
C ALA A 262 19.00 -11.30 -6.25
N ARG A 263 18.17 -10.99 -7.26
CA ARG A 263 17.25 -11.98 -7.83
C ARG A 263 18.07 -13.11 -8.49
N PRO A 264 17.87 -14.38 -8.12
CA PRO A 264 18.45 -15.49 -8.87
C PRO A 264 18.04 -15.35 -10.34
N ALA A 265 18.99 -15.43 -11.25
CA ALA A 265 18.69 -15.47 -12.68
C ALA A 265 17.68 -16.60 -12.92
N ASP A 266 16.51 -16.21 -13.44
CA ASP A 266 15.38 -17.06 -13.79
C ASP A 266 15.86 -18.43 -14.34
N GLU A 267 15.58 -19.51 -13.59
CA GLU A 267 15.94 -20.89 -13.93
C GLU A 267 15.31 -21.36 -15.26
N SER A 268 14.40 -20.56 -15.82
CA SER A 268 13.80 -20.73 -17.14
C SER A 268 14.80 -20.83 -18.30
N ARG A 269 16.06 -20.39 -18.14
CA ARG A 269 17.09 -20.50 -19.18
C ARG A 269 17.91 -21.79 -19.18
N ARG A 270 17.88 -22.62 -18.12
CA ARG A 270 18.67 -23.86 -18.08
C ARG A 270 18.01 -25.08 -18.74
N ALA A 271 16.74 -24.97 -19.14
CA ALA A 271 16.02 -26.05 -19.82
C ALA A 271 16.19 -26.08 -21.35
N GLN A 272 16.90 -25.13 -21.97
CA GLN A 272 17.07 -25.06 -23.43
C GLN A 272 18.41 -25.59 -23.95
N GLU A 273 19.32 -26.06 -23.09
CA GLU A 273 20.60 -26.65 -23.50
C GLU A 273 20.78 -28.06 -22.92
N ALA A 274 19.96 -29.00 -23.36
CA ALA A 274 20.28 -30.42 -23.27
C ALA A 274 20.35 -31.00 -24.70
N PRO A 275 21.51 -31.53 -25.14
CA PRO A 275 21.63 -32.07 -26.49
C PRO A 275 20.89 -33.40 -26.57
N ALA A 276 20.06 -33.55 -27.60
CA ALA A 276 19.46 -34.83 -27.97
C ALA A 276 20.58 -35.83 -28.33
N GLN A 277 20.84 -36.78 -27.43
CA GLN A 277 21.64 -37.96 -27.76
C GLN A 277 20.70 -39.10 -28.13
N GLY A 278 20.91 -39.60 -29.35
CA GLY A 278 20.03 -40.53 -30.05
C GLY A 278 20.07 -41.96 -29.53
N ALA A 279 18.94 -42.62 -29.74
CA ALA A 279 18.80 -44.07 -29.75
C ALA A 279 19.46 -44.67 -31.00
N PRO A 280 19.82 -45.95 -30.92
CA PRO A 280 19.29 -46.92 -31.88
C PRO A 280 18.25 -47.85 -31.24
#